data_AF-A0A4Y2R698-F1
#
_entry.id   AF-A0A4Y2R698-F1
#
_cell.length_a   1.000
_cell.length_b   1.000
_cell.length_c   1.000
_cell.angle_alpha   90.00
_cell.angle_beta   90.00
_cell.angle_gamma   90.00
#
_symmetry.space_group_name_H-M   'P 1'
#
loop_
_entity.id
_entity.type
_entity.pdbx_description
1 polymer ?
#
loop_
_entity_poly.entity_id
_entity_poly.type
_entity_poly.pdbx_seq_one_letter_code
_entity_poly.pdbx_strand_id
1 'polypeptide(L)'
;MRVQLQNDQSAEVFSRQLLDIGNGQLPIDDTRRISFPDNFCNLVTSKEELIEKVFPNIQLNYRNHDWLSERAVLAAKNKDVYQLNNFIQSNIQSEEIIYKSIDTVVEANEVVNYPSEFLNSLDLPGMPPHILKLKIGVPIIMLRNVNQPKLSNGTRLAVKKLMNNVVEATILTGPFKGEDVLIPRIPMIPTDTQFKFKRLQFPLAFAITINKAQGHSLELCGFDLGADCFSHGQLYVACSRVGKPDSLYIYANNELDKCLFQRIKGNCSGDHETCDKMGNCMCKENYAYNDDRSVCEPDFCWKYSSKSRCGVNMECTAEDETFSCSCKEGYRQIKEKCVKVDKCAPGISNCQQVCKDGNCSCSTGFIKNEDGYTCDPTTSDSECSLECGKGSCVKEGKNEKCICPQISHVYKNKTCIGE
;
A
#
# COMPACT_ATOMS: atom_id res chain seq x y z
N MET A 1 37.90 -5.98 -4.86
CA MET A 1 38.97 -5.04 -4.46
C MET A 1 39.67 -5.44 -3.16
N ARG A 2 38.98 -5.65 -2.01
CA ARG A 2 39.63 -6.12 -0.76
C ARG A 2 40.25 -7.54 -0.85
N VAL A 3 39.56 -8.49 -1.48
CA VAL A 3 40.02 -9.87 -1.68
C VAL A 3 41.34 -9.95 -2.46
N GLN A 4 41.44 -9.19 -3.55
CA GLN A 4 42.63 -9.16 -4.42
C GLN A 4 43.86 -8.51 -3.78
N LEU A 5 43.69 -7.71 -2.72
CA LEU A 5 44.79 -6.99 -2.06
C LEU A 5 45.42 -7.78 -0.89
N GLN A 6 44.73 -8.80 -0.36
CA GLN A 6 45.18 -9.53 0.84
C GLN A 6 45.47 -11.03 0.62
N ASN A 7 45.23 -11.58 -0.59
CA ASN A 7 45.42 -13.02 -0.90
C ASN A 7 44.74 -13.97 0.11
N ASP A 8 43.65 -13.53 0.72
CA ASP A 8 42.92 -14.29 1.73
C ASP A 8 41.87 -15.19 1.06
N GLN A 9 42.16 -16.49 0.96
CA GLN A 9 41.26 -17.48 0.35
C GLN A 9 39.88 -17.53 1.04
N SER A 10 39.82 -17.26 2.35
CA SER A 10 38.54 -17.25 3.09
C SER A 10 37.67 -16.07 2.66
N ALA A 11 38.29 -14.90 2.43
CA ALA A 11 37.59 -13.71 1.95
C ALA A 11 37.12 -13.86 0.49
N GLU A 12 37.84 -14.63 -0.34
CA GLU A 12 37.41 -14.96 -1.70
C GLU A 12 36.15 -15.83 -1.72
N VAL A 13 36.14 -16.90 -0.90
CA VAL A 13 34.97 -17.77 -0.74
C VAL A 13 33.78 -16.98 -0.21
N PHE A 14 33.99 -16.17 0.83
CA PHE A 14 32.96 -15.32 1.41
C PHE A 14 32.40 -14.32 0.38
N SER A 15 33.26 -13.70 -0.43
CA SER A 15 32.83 -12.79 -1.49
C SER A 15 31.98 -13.49 -2.56
N ARG A 16 32.27 -14.76 -2.89
CA ARG A 16 31.46 -15.55 -3.83
C ARG A 16 30.10 -15.89 -3.22
N GLN A 17 30.08 -16.36 -1.98
CA GLN A 17 28.85 -16.66 -1.25
C GLN A 17 27.95 -15.42 -1.10
N LEU A 18 28.54 -14.24 -0.86
CA LEU A 18 27.81 -12.97 -0.86
C LEU A 18 27.16 -12.68 -2.22
N LEU A 19 27.86 -12.93 -3.34
CA LEU A 19 27.29 -12.76 -4.68
C LEU A 19 26.16 -13.76 -4.92
N ASP A 20 26.30 -15.01 -4.46
CA ASP A 20 25.25 -16.03 -4.56
C ASP A 20 24.00 -15.60 -3.78
N ILE A 21 24.15 -14.96 -2.61
CA ILE A 21 23.03 -14.34 -1.87
C ILE A 21 22.42 -13.16 -2.64
N GLY A 22 23.26 -12.26 -3.18
CA GLY A 22 22.80 -11.05 -3.88
C GLY A 22 22.10 -11.35 -5.22
N ASN A 23 22.57 -12.37 -5.93
CA ASN A 23 21.95 -12.90 -7.15
C ASN A 23 20.78 -13.84 -6.83
N GLY A 24 20.78 -14.33 -5.59
CA GLY A 24 19.95 -15.36 -5.02
C GLY A 24 19.95 -16.64 -5.86
N GLN A 25 21.08 -17.32 -5.74
CA GLN A 25 21.36 -18.63 -6.29
C GLN A 25 21.45 -19.68 -5.17
N LEU A 26 21.21 -19.28 -3.91
CA LEU A 26 21.17 -20.19 -2.79
C LEU A 26 19.92 -21.08 -2.85
N PRO A 27 20.05 -22.37 -2.49
CA PRO A 27 18.92 -23.28 -2.47
C PRO A 27 17.86 -22.81 -1.46
N ILE A 28 16.60 -22.97 -1.87
CA ILE A 28 15.43 -22.60 -1.09
C ILE A 28 14.73 -23.89 -0.67
N ASP A 29 14.36 -24.00 0.59
CA ASP A 29 13.61 -25.16 1.10
C ASP A 29 12.09 -25.02 0.89
N ASP A 30 11.33 -26.04 1.27
CA ASP A 30 9.86 -26.06 1.15
C ASP A 30 9.18 -24.94 1.95
N THR A 31 9.86 -24.38 2.96
CA THR A 31 9.39 -23.25 3.77
C THR A 31 9.75 -21.89 3.17
N ARG A 32 10.37 -21.88 1.99
CA ARG A 32 10.86 -20.70 1.27
C ARG A 32 11.97 -19.95 2.01
N ARG A 33 12.78 -20.68 2.76
CA ARG A 33 13.95 -20.17 3.47
C ARG A 33 15.22 -20.61 2.78
N ILE A 34 16.24 -19.78 2.88
CA ILE A 34 17.60 -20.12 2.47
C ILE A 34 18.36 -20.62 3.70
N SER A 35 19.30 -21.52 3.45
CA SER A 35 20.30 -21.89 4.45
C SER A 35 21.64 -21.24 4.13
N PHE A 36 22.28 -20.71 5.17
CA PHE A 36 23.64 -20.20 5.03
C PHE A 36 24.61 -21.36 4.88
N PRO A 37 25.66 -21.22 4.05
CA PRO A 37 26.79 -22.14 4.09
C PRO A 37 27.43 -22.16 5.49
N ASP A 38 27.92 -23.33 5.93
CA ASP A 38 28.49 -23.53 7.28
C ASP A 38 29.60 -22.53 7.65
N ASN A 39 30.33 -22.01 6.66
CA ASN A 39 31.45 -21.08 6.83
C ASN A 39 31.11 -19.63 6.47
N PHE A 40 29.82 -19.25 6.43
CA PHE A 40 29.40 -17.91 6.01
C PHE A 40 29.27 -16.91 7.16
N CYS A 41 28.83 -17.34 8.33
CA CYS A 41 28.58 -16.48 9.49
C CYS A 41 28.59 -17.27 10.80
N ASN A 42 28.68 -16.54 11.92
CA ASN A 42 28.49 -17.08 13.26
C ASN A 42 27.02 -16.94 13.67
N LEU A 43 26.31 -18.06 13.77
CA LEU A 43 24.93 -18.07 14.27
C LEU A 43 24.92 -17.94 15.79
N VAL A 44 24.01 -17.12 16.30
CA VAL A 44 23.77 -16.94 17.74
C VAL A 44 22.33 -17.27 18.09
N THR A 45 22.11 -17.64 19.35
CA THR A 45 20.83 -18.21 19.81
C THR A 45 19.87 -17.18 20.38
N SER A 46 20.34 -15.98 20.69
CA SER A 46 19.55 -14.90 21.29
C SER A 46 20.02 -13.52 20.84
N LYS A 47 19.15 -12.51 20.99
CA LYS A 47 19.52 -11.11 20.71
C LYS A 47 20.55 -10.59 21.71
N GLU A 48 20.50 -11.07 22.95
CA GLU A 48 21.43 -10.77 24.01
C GLU A 48 22.84 -11.28 23.66
N GLU A 49 22.93 -12.53 23.18
CA GLU A 49 24.19 -13.09 22.69
C GLU A 49 24.71 -12.31 21.46
N LEU A 50 23.84 -11.94 20.52
CA LEU A 50 24.23 -11.11 19.37
C LEU A 50 24.89 -9.80 19.82
N ILE A 51 24.27 -9.13 20.79
CA ILE A 51 24.77 -7.86 21.31
C ILE A 51 26.09 -8.06 22.04
N GLU A 52 26.23 -9.10 22.86
CA GLU A 52 27.48 -9.37 23.59
C GLU A 52 28.63 -9.73 22.65
N LYS A 53 28.36 -10.48 21.56
CA LYS A 53 29.38 -10.80 20.55
C LYS A 53 29.84 -9.56 19.78
N VAL A 54 28.92 -8.66 19.44
CA VAL A 54 29.25 -7.45 18.68
C VAL A 54 29.81 -6.34 19.57
N PHE A 55 29.31 -6.21 20.80
CA PHE A 55 29.70 -5.18 21.75
C PHE A 55 30.15 -5.77 23.09
N PRO A 56 31.22 -6.59 23.10
CA PRO A 56 31.69 -7.22 24.33
C PRO A 56 32.06 -6.17 25.38
N ASN A 57 31.57 -6.37 26.60
CA ASN A 57 31.80 -5.46 27.73
C ASN A 57 31.49 -3.98 27.40
N ILE A 58 30.36 -3.70 26.74
CA ILE A 58 29.99 -2.33 26.33
C ILE A 58 30.05 -1.31 27.50
N GLN A 59 29.82 -1.77 28.73
CA GLN A 59 29.93 -0.97 29.95
C GLN A 59 31.29 -0.31 30.15
N LEU A 60 32.35 -0.98 29.69
CA LEU A 60 33.72 -0.50 29.80
C LEU A 60 34.13 0.24 28.52
N ASN A 61 33.62 -0.20 27.36
CA ASN A 61 34.06 0.25 26.05
C ASN A 61 33.22 1.38 25.45
N TYR A 62 32.09 1.80 26.04
CA TYR A 62 31.22 2.83 25.45
C TYR A 62 31.87 4.20 25.25
N ARG A 63 33.04 4.46 25.85
CA ARG A 63 33.82 5.69 25.62
C ARG A 63 34.87 5.55 24.52
N ASN A 64 35.12 4.34 24.06
CA ASN A 64 36.07 4.08 22.97
C ASN A 64 35.37 4.31 21.63
N HIS A 65 35.55 5.52 21.10
CA HIS A 65 34.89 5.98 19.87
C HIS A 65 35.32 5.18 18.63
N ASP A 66 36.61 4.81 18.53
CA ASP A 66 37.12 4.01 17.41
C ASP A 66 36.46 2.62 17.42
N TRP A 67 36.48 1.97 18.59
CA TRP A 67 35.86 0.67 18.78
C TRP A 67 34.36 0.65 18.47
N LEU A 68 33.61 1.69 18.86
CA LEU A 68 32.18 1.86 18.55
C LEU A 68 31.92 2.14 17.07
N SER A 69 32.83 2.83 16.39
CA SER A 69 32.67 3.24 14.98
C SER A 69 32.78 2.04 14.03
N GLU A 70 33.55 1.03 14.39
CA GLU A 70 33.85 -0.16 13.59
C GLU A 70 32.77 -1.25 13.70
N ARG A 71 31.77 -1.06 14.55
CA ARG A 71 30.81 -2.09 14.95
C ARG A 71 29.38 -1.58 14.85
N ALA A 72 28.45 -2.45 14.45
CA ALA A 72 27.02 -2.16 14.46
C ALA A 72 26.21 -3.45 14.53
N VAL A 73 24.99 -3.36 15.08
CA VAL A 73 23.96 -4.38 14.88
C VAL A 73 22.95 -3.84 13.86
N LEU A 74 22.64 -4.63 12.85
CA LEU A 74 21.65 -4.31 11.84
C LEU A 74 20.36 -5.06 12.17
N ALA A 75 19.22 -4.55 11.72
CA ALA A 75 17.96 -5.29 11.78
C ALA A 75 17.11 -4.96 10.55
N ALA A 76 16.20 -5.87 10.20
CA ALA A 76 15.38 -5.70 9.01
C ALA A 76 14.41 -4.51 9.14
N LYS A 77 13.78 -4.31 10.29
CA LYS A 77 12.75 -3.26 10.50
C LYS A 77 13.18 -2.24 11.55
N ASN A 78 12.70 -1.00 11.39
CA ASN A 78 13.00 0.09 12.33
C ASN A 78 12.53 -0.20 13.77
N LYS A 79 11.44 -0.97 13.94
CA LYS A 79 10.95 -1.39 15.26
C LYS A 79 11.99 -2.25 15.99
N ASP A 80 12.64 -3.17 15.28
CA ASP A 80 13.66 -4.06 15.86
C ASP A 80 14.93 -3.27 16.19
N VAL A 81 15.35 -2.35 15.31
CA VAL A 81 16.41 -1.37 15.55
C VAL A 81 16.16 -0.60 16.85
N TYR A 82 14.94 -0.10 17.05
CA TYR A 82 14.54 0.63 18.26
C TYR A 82 14.64 -0.23 19.52
N GLN A 83 14.16 -1.48 19.48
CA GLN A 83 14.25 -2.41 20.61
C GLN A 83 15.70 -2.71 20.98
N LEU A 84 16.55 -3.03 19.99
CA LEU A 84 17.97 -3.29 20.21
C LEU A 84 18.67 -2.05 20.78
N ASN A 85 18.42 -0.88 20.23
CA ASN A 85 19.00 0.36 20.72
C ASN A 85 18.64 0.63 22.19
N ASN A 86 17.38 0.45 22.58
CA ASN A 86 16.95 0.59 23.97
C ASN A 86 17.63 -0.41 24.89
N PHE A 87 17.73 -1.68 24.47
CA PHE A 87 18.42 -2.72 25.23
C PHE A 87 19.89 -2.36 25.44
N ILE A 88 20.60 -1.97 24.38
CA ILE A 88 22.01 -1.58 24.50
C ILE A 88 22.17 -0.32 25.37
N GLN A 89 21.28 0.67 25.22
CA GLN A 89 21.30 1.88 26.03
C GLN A 89 21.06 1.61 27.52
N SER A 90 20.18 0.66 27.86
CA SER A 90 19.92 0.27 29.25
C SER A 90 21.14 -0.35 29.93
N ASN A 91 22.02 -0.97 29.14
CA ASN A 91 23.28 -1.48 29.66
C ASN A 91 24.18 -0.30 30.06
N ILE A 92 24.43 0.68 29.19
CA ILE A 92 25.43 1.74 29.43
C ILE A 92 25.25 2.50 30.77
N GLN A 93 26.27 2.43 31.65
CA GLN A 93 26.36 3.11 32.95
C GLN A 93 26.71 4.62 32.84
N SER A 94 25.92 5.36 32.08
CA SER A 94 26.06 6.81 31.91
C SER A 94 24.75 7.50 32.30
N GLU A 95 24.84 8.71 32.85
CA GLU A 95 23.67 9.50 33.24
C GLU A 95 22.79 9.79 32.02
N GLU A 96 21.52 9.41 32.12
CA GLU A 96 20.52 9.65 31.08
C GLU A 96 19.93 11.05 31.21
N ILE A 97 20.04 11.85 30.15
CA ILE A 97 19.36 13.13 30.04
C ILE A 97 18.19 12.98 29.06
N ILE A 98 17.02 13.46 29.50
CA ILE A 98 15.77 13.37 28.76
C ILE A 98 15.44 14.72 28.14
N TYR A 99 15.33 14.76 26.81
CA TYR A 99 14.91 15.93 26.05
C TYR A 99 13.50 15.71 25.50
N LYS A 100 12.54 16.46 26.04
CA LYS A 100 11.17 16.52 25.51
C LYS A 100 11.11 17.49 24.34
N SER A 101 10.44 17.11 23.25
CA SER A 101 10.18 18.00 22.12
C SER A 101 9.12 19.05 22.47
N ILE A 102 9.08 20.12 21.68
CA ILE A 102 7.98 21.08 21.68
C ILE A 102 7.24 20.90 20.36
N ASP A 103 6.00 20.42 20.45
CA ASP A 103 5.16 20.14 19.30
C ASP A 103 4.10 21.24 19.18
N THR A 104 3.90 21.78 17.98
CA THR A 104 3.00 22.91 17.74
C THR A 104 2.32 22.75 16.39
N VAL A 105 1.00 22.88 16.35
CA VAL A 105 0.25 22.89 15.09
C VAL A 105 0.64 24.12 14.27
N VAL A 106 0.80 23.97 12.95
CA VAL A 106 1.19 25.10 12.08
C VAL A 106 0.01 26.04 11.87
N GLU A 107 -1.20 25.49 11.76
CA GLU A 107 -2.43 26.26 11.54
C GLU A 107 -3.19 26.49 12.86
N ALA A 108 -3.45 27.75 13.19
CA ALA A 108 -4.01 28.14 14.50
C ALA A 108 -5.47 27.66 14.70
N ASN A 109 -6.22 27.50 13.60
CA ASN A 109 -7.59 26.96 13.58
C ASN A 109 -7.63 25.46 13.92
N GLU A 110 -6.55 24.71 13.71
CA GLU A 110 -6.48 23.27 13.95
C GLU A 110 -6.01 22.91 15.36
N VAL A 111 -5.58 23.88 16.18
CA VAL A 111 -5.09 23.67 17.55
C VAL A 111 -6.11 22.95 18.44
N VAL A 112 -7.40 23.20 18.23
CA VAL A 112 -8.49 22.54 18.97
C VAL A 112 -8.68 21.09 18.51
N ASN A 113 -8.38 20.79 17.24
CA ASN A 113 -8.55 19.46 16.66
C ASN A 113 -7.38 18.53 17.00
N TYR A 114 -6.18 19.08 17.20
CA TYR A 114 -4.96 18.32 17.46
C TYR A 114 -4.29 18.76 18.77
N PRO A 115 -4.70 18.20 19.92
CA PRO A 115 -4.10 18.54 21.20
C PRO A 115 -2.63 18.11 21.26
N SER A 116 -1.84 18.78 22.10
CA SER A 116 -0.40 18.55 22.22
C SER A 116 -0.05 17.11 22.60
N GLU A 117 -0.90 16.46 23.40
CA GLU A 117 -0.79 15.09 23.87
C GLU A 117 -0.89 14.10 22.70
N PHE A 118 -1.79 14.39 21.74
CA PHE A 118 -1.88 13.63 20.50
C PHE A 118 -0.60 13.80 19.69
N LEU A 119 -0.12 15.04 19.49
CA LEU A 119 1.12 15.28 18.75
C LEU A 119 2.33 14.58 19.38
N ASN A 120 2.47 14.66 20.70
CA ASN A 120 3.55 14.04 21.46
C ASN A 120 3.53 12.51 21.38
N SER A 121 2.37 11.91 21.10
CA SER A 121 2.23 10.46 20.91
C SER A 121 2.66 9.97 19.51
N LEU A 122 2.83 10.89 18.55
CA LEU A 122 3.18 10.53 17.18
C LEU A 122 4.67 10.15 17.05
N ASP A 123 4.89 8.94 16.56
CA ASP A 123 6.19 8.44 16.12
C ASP A 123 6.20 8.35 14.59
N LEU A 124 6.87 9.31 13.95
CA LEU A 124 6.86 9.50 12.50
C LEU A 124 8.21 9.16 11.89
N PRO A 125 8.25 8.48 10.74
CA PRO A 125 9.51 8.11 10.09
C PRO A 125 10.32 9.36 9.73
N GLY A 126 11.63 9.33 10.05
CA GLY A 126 12.54 10.44 9.78
C GLY A 126 12.43 11.62 10.76
N MET A 127 11.52 11.56 11.74
CA MET A 127 11.42 12.54 12.82
C MET A 127 12.04 11.96 14.10
N PRO A 128 12.69 12.79 14.93
CA PRO A 128 13.09 12.36 16.26
C PRO A 128 11.85 12.17 17.16
N PRO A 129 11.94 11.27 18.16
CA PRO A 129 10.86 11.02 19.09
C PRO A 129 10.58 12.24 19.96
N HIS A 130 9.35 12.32 20.50
CA HIS A 130 9.00 13.35 21.50
C HIS A 130 9.93 13.26 22.72
N ILE A 131 10.16 12.05 23.22
CA ILE A 131 11.09 11.79 24.33
C ILE A 131 12.39 11.27 23.74
N LEU A 132 13.40 12.13 23.66
CA LEU A 132 14.75 11.74 23.23
C LEU A 132 15.64 11.55 24.46
N LYS A 133 16.13 10.33 24.65
CA LYS A 133 17.01 9.94 25.76
C LYS A 133 18.45 9.85 25.28
N LEU A 134 19.34 10.67 25.85
CA LEU A 134 20.76 10.69 25.48
C LEU A 134 21.64 10.44 26.69
N LYS A 135 22.82 9.86 26.45
CA LYS A 135 23.86 9.58 27.44
C LYS A 135 25.20 10.05 26.88
N ILE A 136 26.11 10.52 27.73
CA ILE A 136 27.47 10.89 27.28
C ILE A 136 28.23 9.64 26.83
N GLY A 137 28.98 9.75 25.74
CA GLY A 137 29.81 8.70 25.12
C GLY A 137 29.08 7.88 24.06
N VAL A 138 27.75 7.93 24.00
CA VAL A 138 27.00 7.00 23.14
C VAL A 138 26.98 7.43 21.67
N PRO A 139 26.98 6.47 20.72
CA PRO A 139 26.77 6.74 19.31
C PRO A 139 25.35 7.23 19.00
N ILE A 140 25.28 8.30 18.22
CA ILE A 140 24.07 8.89 17.68
C ILE A 140 24.22 9.10 16.17
N ILE A 141 23.11 9.29 15.47
CA ILE A 141 23.09 9.57 14.03
C ILE A 141 22.26 10.80 13.72
N MET A 142 22.72 11.58 12.75
CA MET A 142 21.98 12.71 12.20
C MET A 142 20.78 12.22 11.37
N LEU A 143 19.60 12.76 11.63
CA LEU A 143 18.37 12.43 10.90
C LEU A 143 18.13 13.31 9.66
N ARG A 144 18.82 14.45 9.57
CA ARG A 144 18.64 15.45 8.51
C ARG A 144 19.93 16.18 8.18
N ASN A 145 19.96 16.75 6.99
CA ASN A 145 21.03 17.63 6.55
C ASN A 145 20.92 18.97 7.30
N VAL A 146 22.02 19.41 7.91
CA VAL A 146 22.12 20.69 8.61
C VAL A 146 23.22 21.54 7.99
N ASN A 147 24.39 20.94 7.74
CA ASN A 147 25.54 21.64 7.15
C ASN A 147 26.33 20.66 6.29
N GLN A 148 25.99 20.56 5.00
CA GLN A 148 26.67 19.62 4.10
C GLN A 148 28.05 20.13 3.68
N PRO A 149 29.04 19.23 3.48
CA PRO A 149 28.94 17.77 3.62
C PRO A 149 29.18 17.24 5.05
N LYS A 150 29.47 18.10 6.02
CA LYS A 150 29.91 17.72 7.38
C LYS A 150 28.82 17.07 8.24
N LEU A 151 27.63 17.67 8.27
CA LEU A 151 26.45 17.25 9.05
C LEU A 151 25.29 16.94 8.11
N SER A 152 25.33 15.74 7.55
CA SER A 152 24.31 15.16 6.67
C SER A 152 23.51 14.07 7.37
N ASN A 153 22.33 13.74 6.81
CA ASN A 153 21.58 12.56 7.23
C ASN A 153 22.49 11.31 7.15
N GLY A 154 22.56 10.55 8.23
CA GLY A 154 23.40 9.36 8.33
C GLY A 154 24.77 9.57 8.98
N THR A 155 25.21 10.81 9.21
CA THR A 155 26.49 11.07 9.90
C THR A 155 26.44 10.49 11.33
N ARG A 156 27.37 9.57 11.65
CA ARG A 156 27.53 9.00 13.00
C ARG A 156 28.38 9.92 13.87
N LEU A 157 27.94 10.13 15.09
CA LEU A 157 28.59 10.99 16.06
C LEU A 157 28.64 10.29 17.43
N ALA A 158 29.56 10.66 18.29
CA ALA A 158 29.53 10.30 19.71
C ALA A 158 29.19 11.52 20.56
N VAL A 159 28.26 11.36 21.51
CA VAL A 159 27.89 12.44 22.44
C VAL A 159 29.08 12.78 23.32
N LYS A 160 29.54 14.03 23.26
CA LYS A 160 30.63 14.54 24.09
C LYS A 160 30.09 15.32 25.30
N LYS A 161 29.10 16.18 25.08
CA LYS A 161 28.47 16.97 26.15
C LYS A 161 26.99 17.22 25.86
N LEU A 162 26.18 17.15 26.91
CA LEU A 162 24.73 17.35 26.85
C LEU A 162 24.39 18.65 27.59
N MET A 163 23.81 19.62 26.88
CA MET A 163 23.36 20.91 27.42
C MET A 163 21.87 21.10 27.12
N ASN A 164 21.22 22.11 27.70
CA ASN A 164 19.75 22.25 27.62
C ASN A 164 19.21 22.36 26.17
N ASN A 165 19.90 23.13 25.33
CA ASN A 165 19.45 23.45 23.97
C ASN A 165 20.48 23.10 22.88
N VAL A 166 21.62 22.54 23.26
CA VAL A 166 22.72 22.18 22.36
C VAL A 166 23.33 20.86 22.81
N VAL A 167 23.61 19.97 21.86
CA VAL A 167 24.42 18.77 22.07
C VAL A 167 25.78 18.97 21.41
N GLU A 168 26.86 18.77 22.15
CA GLU A 168 28.21 18.69 21.60
C GLU A 168 28.51 17.23 21.28
N ALA A 169 28.96 16.95 20.06
CA ALA A 169 29.27 15.61 19.62
C ALA A 169 30.53 15.59 18.73
N THR A 170 31.22 14.45 18.70
CA THR A 170 32.41 14.23 17.87
C THR A 170 32.05 13.36 16.68
N ILE A 171 32.50 13.71 15.47
CA ILE A 171 32.23 12.91 14.26
C ILE A 171 33.02 11.60 14.29
N LEU A 172 32.35 10.47 14.09
CA LEU A 172 32.96 9.13 14.18
C LEU A 172 33.49 8.60 12.85
N THR A 173 32.93 9.02 11.73
CA THR A 173 33.22 8.44 10.41
C THR A 173 33.31 9.51 9.33
N GLY A 174 33.97 9.17 8.21
CA GLY A 174 34.07 10.04 7.03
C GLY A 174 35.23 11.05 7.09
N PRO A 175 35.29 12.00 6.14
CA PRO A 175 36.43 12.90 5.97
C PRO A 175 36.63 13.89 7.12
N PHE A 176 35.60 14.10 7.96
CA PHE A 176 35.63 15.01 9.11
C PHE A 176 35.74 14.26 10.45
N LYS A 177 36.21 12.99 10.44
CA LYS A 177 36.35 12.18 11.66
C LYS A 177 37.22 12.91 12.70
N GLY A 178 36.75 12.90 13.96
CA GLY A 178 37.44 13.52 15.09
C GLY A 178 37.08 14.99 15.32
N GLU A 179 36.38 15.65 14.40
CA GLU A 179 35.94 17.02 14.61
C GLU A 179 34.73 17.09 15.55
N ASP A 180 34.74 18.10 16.44
CA ASP A 180 33.61 18.41 17.31
C ASP A 180 32.60 19.32 16.61
N VAL A 181 31.32 19.10 16.91
CA VAL A 181 30.18 19.82 16.37
C VAL A 181 29.17 20.15 17.45
N LEU A 182 28.47 21.26 17.26
CA LEU A 182 27.36 21.69 18.11
C LEU A 182 26.05 21.51 17.35
N ILE A 183 25.10 20.84 17.99
CA ILE A 183 23.83 20.44 17.38
C ILE A 183 22.71 21.10 18.17
N PRO A 184 22.07 22.14 17.63
CA PRO A 184 20.93 22.77 18.29
C PRO A 184 19.65 21.97 18.07
N ARG A 185 18.61 22.28 18.85
CA ARG A 185 17.25 21.85 18.51
C ARG A 185 16.79 22.57 17.25
N ILE A 186 16.21 21.84 16.31
CA ILE A 186 15.76 22.43 15.04
C ILE A 186 14.28 22.07 14.81
N PRO A 187 13.45 23.03 14.39
CA PRO A 187 12.08 22.71 14.05
C PRO A 187 12.02 21.82 12.80
N MET A 188 11.15 20.80 12.85
CA MET A 188 10.90 19.87 11.77
C MET A 188 9.40 19.78 11.54
N ILE A 189 9.02 19.73 10.26
CA ILE A 189 7.63 19.57 9.82
C ILE A 189 7.59 18.24 9.07
N PRO A 190 6.77 17.26 9.50
CA PRO A 190 6.61 16.02 8.78
C PRO A 190 5.92 16.29 7.44
N THR A 191 6.34 15.57 6.40
CA THR A 191 5.79 15.69 5.04
C THR A 191 4.63 14.73 4.79
N ASP A 192 4.45 13.72 5.63
CA ASP A 192 3.58 12.56 5.40
C ASP A 192 2.42 12.50 6.41
N THR A 193 1.82 13.66 6.71
CA THR A 193 0.68 13.79 7.62
C THR A 193 -0.41 14.66 6.99
N GLN A 194 -1.68 14.32 7.22
CA GLN A 194 -2.83 15.06 6.66
C GLN A 194 -2.94 16.49 7.22
N PHE A 195 -2.42 16.72 8.42
CA PHE A 195 -2.32 18.03 9.07
C PHE A 195 -0.84 18.41 9.23
N LYS A 196 -0.56 19.70 9.33
CA LYS A 196 0.82 20.21 9.49
C LYS A 196 1.07 20.60 10.93
N PHE A 197 2.05 19.95 11.55
CA PHE A 197 2.60 20.38 12.84
C PHE A 197 4.12 20.48 12.78
N LYS A 198 4.70 21.16 13.76
CA LYS A 198 6.12 21.42 13.88
C LYS A 198 6.60 20.82 15.20
N ARG A 199 7.62 19.96 15.12
CA ARG A 199 8.34 19.40 16.28
C ARG A 199 9.70 20.07 16.41
N LEU A 200 9.92 20.80 17.49
CA LEU A 200 11.22 21.36 17.85
C LEU A 200 11.98 20.36 18.73
N GLN A 201 13.00 19.72 18.13
CA GLN A 201 13.80 18.69 18.79
C GLN A 201 15.21 18.63 18.17
N PHE A 202 16.16 17.98 18.83
CA PHE A 202 17.43 17.66 18.19
C PHE A 202 17.23 16.72 17.00
N PRO A 203 17.89 16.97 15.86
CA PRO A 203 17.79 16.14 14.65
C PRO A 203 18.60 14.83 14.78
N LEU A 204 18.44 14.13 15.90
CA LEU A 204 19.29 13.03 16.33
C LEU A 204 18.46 11.78 16.67
N ALA A 205 19.03 10.61 16.41
CA ALA A 205 18.57 9.34 16.95
C ALA A 205 19.74 8.57 17.54
N PHE A 206 19.47 7.72 18.53
CA PHE A 206 20.46 6.77 19.02
C PHE A 206 20.79 5.76 17.91
N ALA A 207 22.07 5.41 17.77
CA ALA A 207 22.56 4.76 16.56
C ALA A 207 23.71 3.78 16.82
N ILE A 208 23.52 2.90 17.79
CA ILE A 208 24.36 1.70 17.90
C ILE A 208 23.91 0.68 16.85
N THR A 209 22.60 0.57 16.63
CA THR A 209 22.03 -0.21 15.53
C THR A 209 21.69 0.68 14.34
N ILE A 210 21.87 0.15 13.12
CA ILE A 210 21.77 0.93 11.89
C ILE A 210 20.88 0.17 10.89
N ASN A 211 19.85 0.82 10.33
CA ASN A 211 19.15 0.28 9.16
C ASN A 211 19.80 0.76 7.84
N LYS A 212 20.36 1.98 7.84
CA LYS A 212 21.07 2.59 6.70
C LYS A 212 22.57 2.29 6.69
N ALA A 213 22.96 1.01 6.70
CA ALA A 213 24.37 0.65 6.70
C ALA A 213 25.03 0.76 5.31
N GLN A 214 24.27 1.11 4.27
CA GLN A 214 24.76 1.19 2.89
C GLN A 214 25.95 2.16 2.77
N GLY A 215 27.01 1.69 2.10
CA GLY A 215 28.24 2.47 1.86
C GLY A 215 29.28 2.45 2.98
N HIS A 216 28.99 1.88 4.16
CA HIS A 216 29.96 1.76 5.25
C HIS A 216 30.51 0.32 5.34
N SER A 217 31.81 0.18 5.57
CA SER A 217 32.44 -1.10 5.92
C SER A 217 32.72 -1.14 7.42
N LEU A 218 32.38 -2.24 8.08
CA LEU A 218 32.54 -2.48 9.51
C LEU A 218 33.57 -3.60 9.74
N GLU A 219 34.25 -3.58 10.88
CA GLU A 219 35.12 -4.69 11.30
C GLU A 219 34.33 -5.83 11.92
N LEU A 220 33.19 -5.52 12.56
CA LEU A 220 32.30 -6.48 13.20
C LEU A 220 30.86 -6.06 12.98
N CYS A 221 30.00 -7.00 12.62
CA CYS A 221 28.59 -6.72 12.37
C CYS A 221 27.72 -7.82 12.95
N GLY A 222 26.69 -7.41 13.69
CA GLY A 222 25.57 -8.28 14.03
C GLY A 222 24.41 -8.04 13.09
N PHE A 223 23.61 -9.08 12.81
CA PHE A 223 22.36 -8.93 12.10
C PHE A 223 21.23 -9.66 12.84
N ASP A 224 20.22 -8.90 13.27
CA ASP A 224 18.99 -9.41 13.87
C ASP A 224 17.97 -9.72 12.76
N LEU A 225 17.82 -11.02 12.48
CA LEU A 225 16.81 -11.60 11.60
C LEU A 225 15.65 -12.21 12.39
N GLY A 226 15.39 -11.72 13.61
CA GLY A 226 14.18 -12.07 14.36
C GLY A 226 12.90 -11.67 13.62
N ALA A 227 12.99 -10.67 12.73
CA ALA A 227 11.96 -10.35 11.74
C ALA A 227 12.52 -10.53 10.33
N ASP A 228 11.68 -11.01 9.42
CA ASP A 228 12.07 -11.25 8.03
C ASP A 228 12.50 -9.97 7.30
N CYS A 229 13.50 -10.12 6.43
CA CYS A 229 13.84 -9.12 5.42
C CYS A 229 12.64 -8.92 4.48
N PHE A 230 12.31 -7.68 4.17
CA PHE A 230 11.13 -7.35 3.35
C PHE A 230 11.47 -6.82 1.96
N SER A 231 12.75 -6.55 1.69
CA SER A 231 13.20 -5.97 0.42
C SER A 231 14.33 -6.79 -0.21
N HIS A 232 14.34 -6.85 -1.56
CA HIS A 232 15.36 -7.56 -2.32
C HIS A 232 16.73 -6.92 -2.09
N GLY A 233 17.74 -7.75 -1.81
CA GLY A 233 19.10 -7.28 -1.58
C GLY A 233 19.37 -6.77 -0.16
N GLN A 234 18.37 -6.67 0.73
CA GLN A 234 18.59 -6.22 2.11
C GLN A 234 19.56 -7.13 2.86
N LEU A 235 19.39 -8.45 2.73
CA LEU A 235 20.29 -9.44 3.32
C LEU A 235 21.71 -9.31 2.76
N TYR A 236 21.85 -9.22 1.44
CA TYR A 236 23.15 -8.96 0.79
C TYR A 236 23.79 -7.66 1.30
N VAL A 237 23.03 -6.57 1.36
CA VAL A 237 23.49 -5.26 1.84
C VAL A 237 23.94 -5.35 3.30
N ALA A 238 23.27 -6.13 4.15
CA ALA A 238 23.65 -6.32 5.55
C ALA A 238 24.91 -7.19 5.69
N CYS A 239 24.96 -8.35 5.05
CA CYS A 239 26.11 -9.26 5.16
C CYS A 239 27.38 -8.70 4.50
N SER A 240 27.25 -7.90 3.44
CA SER A 240 28.37 -7.24 2.76
C SER A 240 29.03 -6.10 3.56
N ARG A 241 28.57 -5.82 4.80
CA ARG A 241 29.19 -4.80 5.66
C ARG A 241 30.55 -5.22 6.19
N VAL A 242 30.80 -6.52 6.33
CA VAL A 242 32.08 -7.05 6.82
C VAL A 242 32.86 -7.72 5.69
N GLY A 243 34.16 -7.85 5.89
CA GLY A 243 35.05 -8.46 4.89
C GLY A 243 35.29 -9.96 5.08
N LYS A 244 34.88 -10.54 6.21
CA LYS A 244 35.19 -11.91 6.61
C LYS A 244 33.99 -12.56 7.32
N PRO A 245 33.79 -13.88 7.17
CA PRO A 245 32.74 -14.63 7.87
C PRO A 245 32.81 -14.48 9.40
N ASP A 246 34.01 -14.55 9.97
CA ASP A 246 34.24 -14.49 11.42
C ASP A 246 33.78 -13.16 12.06
N SER A 247 33.70 -12.12 11.24
CA SER A 247 33.23 -10.80 11.64
C SER A 247 31.71 -10.62 11.57
N LEU A 248 30.97 -11.63 11.08
CA LEU A 248 29.52 -11.60 10.91
C LEU A 248 28.84 -12.49 11.95
N TYR A 249 28.00 -11.89 12.79
CA TYR A 249 27.12 -12.61 13.71
C TYR A 249 25.67 -12.45 13.28
N ILE A 250 24.90 -13.53 13.25
CA ILE A 250 23.49 -13.51 12.84
C ILE A 250 22.63 -14.20 13.90
N TYR A 251 21.60 -13.50 14.35
CA TYR A 251 20.52 -14.08 15.15
C TYR A 251 19.32 -14.36 14.23
N ALA A 252 18.85 -15.61 14.23
CA ALA A 252 17.64 -16.05 13.52
C ALA A 252 16.75 -16.83 14.49
N ASN A 253 15.43 -16.59 14.45
CA ASN A 253 14.52 -17.16 15.44
C ASN A 253 14.23 -18.65 15.15
N ASN A 254 14.58 -19.53 16.10
CA ASN A 254 14.24 -20.96 16.26
C ASN A 254 14.23 -21.94 15.07
N GLU A 255 14.74 -21.56 13.91
CA GLU A 255 15.33 -22.49 12.93
C GLU A 255 16.69 -21.91 12.59
N LEU A 256 17.70 -22.26 13.42
CA LEU A 256 19.04 -21.66 13.47
C LEU A 256 19.73 -21.55 12.11
N ASP A 257 19.28 -22.32 11.12
CA ASP A 257 19.93 -22.45 9.82
C ASP A 257 19.07 -21.91 8.66
N LYS A 258 17.94 -21.25 8.94
CA LYS A 258 16.93 -20.92 7.91
C LYS A 258 16.45 -19.48 8.01
N CYS A 259 16.90 -18.65 7.08
CA CYS A 259 16.48 -17.25 6.95
C CYS A 259 15.50 -17.06 5.79
N LEU A 260 14.50 -16.19 5.95
CA LEU A 260 13.51 -15.92 4.91
C LEU A 260 14.03 -14.89 3.88
N PHE A 261 13.77 -15.23 2.62
CA PHE A 261 13.64 -14.38 1.44
C PHE A 261 14.90 -14.07 0.60
N GLN A 262 15.03 -14.84 -0.49
CA GLN A 262 15.08 -14.22 -1.81
C GLN A 262 13.64 -14.02 -2.29
N ARG A 263 13.27 -12.81 -2.70
CA ARG A 263 12.12 -12.63 -3.58
C ARG A 263 12.47 -13.47 -4.80
N ILE A 264 11.73 -14.56 -5.04
CA ILE A 264 11.84 -15.36 -6.27
C ILE A 264 12.05 -14.34 -7.38
N LYS A 265 13.21 -14.39 -8.06
CA LYS A 265 13.36 -13.71 -9.34
C LYS A 265 12.32 -14.37 -10.25
N GLY A 266 11.07 -13.92 -10.18
CA GLY A 266 10.27 -13.90 -11.38
C GLY A 266 10.99 -12.88 -12.25
N ASN A 267 11.89 -13.36 -13.10
CA ASN A 267 12.25 -12.62 -14.29
C ASN A 267 10.99 -12.62 -15.17
N CYS A 268 9.95 -11.92 -14.74
CA CYS A 268 8.81 -11.60 -15.58
C CYS A 268 9.36 -10.59 -16.58
N SER A 269 9.73 -11.11 -17.75
CA SER A 269 10.36 -10.37 -18.83
C SER A 269 9.33 -9.62 -19.68
N GLY A 270 8.04 -9.85 -19.45
CA GLY A 270 6.96 -9.17 -20.15
C GLY A 270 6.71 -7.77 -19.57
N ASP A 271 6.52 -6.81 -20.47
CA ASP A 271 5.97 -5.51 -20.09
C ASP A 271 4.61 -5.71 -19.39
N HIS A 272 4.39 -4.97 -18.31
CA HIS A 272 3.16 -5.04 -17.50
C HIS A 272 2.91 -6.35 -16.72
N GLU A 273 3.95 -7.14 -16.42
CA GLU A 273 3.88 -8.28 -15.47
C GLU A 273 4.24 -7.88 -14.02
N THR A 274 3.75 -8.67 -13.06
CA THR A 274 4.08 -8.65 -11.63
C THR A 274 4.14 -10.07 -11.08
N CYS A 275 4.96 -10.32 -10.06
CA CYS A 275 5.00 -11.64 -9.41
C CYS A 275 3.94 -11.74 -8.31
N ASP A 276 3.23 -12.87 -8.25
CA ASP A 276 2.40 -13.22 -7.10
C ASP A 276 3.25 -13.65 -5.89
N LYS A 277 2.58 -13.92 -4.76
CA LYS A 277 3.25 -14.41 -3.53
C LYS A 277 3.88 -15.80 -3.72
N MET A 278 3.61 -16.52 -4.81
CA MET A 278 4.14 -17.84 -5.15
C MET A 278 5.26 -17.80 -6.19
N GLY A 279 5.59 -16.62 -6.73
CA GLY A 279 6.62 -16.44 -7.76
C GLY A 279 6.12 -16.64 -9.19
N ASN A 280 4.81 -16.82 -9.39
CA ASN A 280 4.24 -16.87 -10.74
C ASN A 280 4.13 -15.45 -11.32
N CYS A 281 4.43 -15.31 -12.61
CA CYS A 281 4.14 -14.07 -13.32
C CYS A 281 2.63 -13.94 -13.54
N MET A 282 2.10 -12.78 -13.19
CA MET A 282 0.73 -12.37 -13.42
C MET A 282 0.74 -10.98 -14.05
N CYS A 283 -0.27 -10.64 -14.83
CA CYS A 283 -0.40 -9.28 -15.34
C CYS A 283 -0.72 -8.28 -14.20
N LYS A 284 -0.22 -7.05 -14.35
CA LYS A 284 -0.55 -5.92 -13.45
C LYS A 284 -2.06 -5.63 -13.49
N GLU A 285 -2.54 -4.87 -12.50
CA GLU A 285 -3.93 -4.42 -12.46
C GLU A 285 -4.32 -3.73 -13.79
N ASN A 286 -5.45 -4.12 -14.38
CA ASN A 286 -5.92 -3.71 -15.72
C ASN A 286 -5.25 -4.35 -16.92
N TYR A 287 -4.42 -5.38 -16.72
CA TYR A 287 -3.82 -6.16 -17.80
C TYR A 287 -4.19 -7.64 -17.65
N ALA A 288 -4.29 -8.36 -18.77
CA ALA A 288 -4.48 -9.80 -18.80
C ALA A 288 -3.65 -10.44 -19.90
N TYR A 289 -3.37 -11.73 -19.76
CA TYR A 289 -2.64 -12.48 -20.78
C TYR A 289 -3.49 -12.58 -22.06
N ASN A 290 -2.85 -12.39 -23.22
CA ASN A 290 -3.46 -12.72 -24.50
C ASN A 290 -3.78 -14.23 -24.61
N ASP A 291 -4.53 -14.63 -25.65
CA ASP A 291 -5.02 -16.02 -25.82
C ASP A 291 -3.90 -17.07 -25.74
N ASP A 292 -2.70 -16.73 -26.21
CA ASP A 292 -1.51 -17.60 -26.22
C ASP A 292 -0.65 -17.50 -24.96
N ARG A 293 -1.06 -16.69 -23.97
CA ARG A 293 -0.33 -16.42 -22.71
C ARG A 293 1.12 -15.94 -22.87
N SER A 294 1.39 -15.21 -23.94
CA SER A 294 2.74 -14.73 -24.29
C SER A 294 3.03 -13.31 -23.83
N VAL A 295 2.00 -12.45 -23.74
CA VAL A 295 2.13 -11.02 -23.37
C VAL A 295 0.92 -10.58 -22.55
N CYS A 296 1.14 -9.63 -21.62
CA CYS A 296 0.08 -8.93 -20.89
C CYS A 296 -0.43 -7.73 -21.68
N GLU A 297 -1.66 -7.80 -22.14
CA GLU A 297 -2.33 -6.72 -22.87
C GLU A 297 -3.33 -5.99 -21.95
N PRO A 298 -3.59 -4.69 -22.19
CA PRO A 298 -4.58 -3.95 -21.41
C PRO A 298 -5.96 -4.60 -21.52
N ASP A 299 -6.53 -5.00 -20.39
CA ASP A 299 -7.80 -5.70 -20.28
C ASP A 299 -8.82 -4.89 -19.47
N PHE A 300 -9.07 -3.67 -19.95
CA PHE A 300 -9.94 -2.68 -19.30
C PHE A 300 -11.40 -3.14 -19.17
N CYS A 301 -11.88 -3.96 -20.11
CA CYS A 301 -13.23 -4.53 -20.12
C CYS A 301 -13.28 -6.04 -19.82
N TRP A 302 -12.17 -6.63 -19.35
CA TRP A 302 -12.07 -8.05 -19.00
C TRP A 302 -12.55 -9.02 -20.08
N LYS A 303 -11.99 -8.89 -21.29
CA LYS A 303 -12.17 -9.81 -22.42
C LYS A 303 -11.58 -11.20 -22.12
N TYR A 304 -10.57 -11.28 -21.24
CA TYR A 304 -9.83 -12.51 -20.94
C TYR A 304 -9.99 -13.01 -19.48
N SER A 305 -10.73 -12.29 -18.63
CA SER A 305 -10.94 -12.61 -17.20
C SER A 305 -12.40 -12.96 -16.90
N SER A 306 -12.62 -13.95 -16.02
CA SER A 306 -13.95 -14.50 -15.68
C SER A 306 -14.81 -13.59 -14.78
N LYS A 307 -14.43 -12.33 -14.58
CA LYS A 307 -15.10 -11.37 -13.68
C LYS A 307 -15.51 -10.13 -14.48
N SER A 308 -16.79 -9.73 -14.45
CA SER A 308 -17.21 -8.46 -15.06
C SER A 308 -17.03 -7.30 -14.07
N ARG A 309 -16.47 -6.20 -14.55
CA ARG A 309 -16.26 -4.97 -13.75
C ARG A 309 -17.50 -4.07 -13.73
N CYS A 310 -18.31 -4.15 -14.77
CA CYS A 310 -19.61 -3.50 -14.86
C CYS A 310 -20.72 -4.36 -14.23
N GLY A 311 -21.75 -3.71 -13.70
CA GLY A 311 -22.92 -4.37 -13.10
C GLY A 311 -23.77 -5.15 -14.11
N VAL A 312 -24.77 -5.87 -13.61
CA VAL A 312 -25.68 -6.66 -14.44
C VAL A 312 -26.42 -5.78 -15.46
N ASN A 313 -26.46 -6.21 -16.72
CA ASN A 313 -27.05 -5.48 -17.86
C ASN A 313 -26.34 -4.16 -18.24
N MET A 314 -25.05 -4.05 -17.91
CA MET A 314 -24.16 -3.00 -18.42
C MET A 314 -23.25 -3.52 -19.52
N GLU A 315 -22.82 -2.63 -20.40
CA GLU A 315 -21.81 -2.80 -21.43
C GLU A 315 -20.59 -1.95 -21.07
N CYS A 316 -19.40 -2.49 -21.32
CA CYS A 316 -18.14 -1.83 -21.03
C CYS A 316 -17.55 -1.29 -22.33
N THR A 317 -17.18 -0.03 -22.35
CA THR A 317 -16.41 0.59 -23.43
C THR A 317 -15.06 1.04 -22.90
N ALA A 318 -13.98 0.83 -23.67
CA ALA A 318 -12.63 1.26 -23.33
C ALA A 318 -12.17 2.33 -24.34
N GLU A 319 -11.76 3.49 -23.83
CA GLU A 319 -11.19 4.60 -24.61
C GLU A 319 -9.96 5.15 -23.85
N ASP A 320 -8.84 5.37 -24.57
CA ASP A 320 -7.62 6.03 -24.06
C ASP A 320 -7.18 5.61 -22.64
N GLU A 321 -6.94 4.32 -22.43
CA GLU A 321 -6.52 3.73 -21.16
C GLU A 321 -7.53 3.86 -19.99
N THR A 322 -8.78 4.22 -20.30
CA THR A 322 -9.90 4.27 -19.33
C THR A 322 -11.04 3.36 -19.78
N PHE A 323 -11.92 2.98 -18.84
CA PHE A 323 -13.15 2.25 -19.16
C PHE A 323 -14.37 2.97 -18.60
N SER A 324 -15.48 2.84 -19.31
CA SER A 324 -16.79 3.32 -18.88
C SER A 324 -17.83 2.20 -18.95
N CYS A 325 -18.80 2.20 -18.04
CA CYS A 325 -19.90 1.24 -18.03
C CYS A 325 -21.20 1.97 -18.37
N SER A 326 -21.86 1.58 -19.46
CA SER A 326 -23.17 2.09 -19.87
C SER A 326 -24.23 1.00 -19.79
N CYS A 327 -25.51 1.35 -19.63
CA CYS A 327 -26.57 0.34 -19.72
C CYS A 327 -26.66 -0.23 -21.14
N LYS A 328 -26.86 -1.55 -21.26
CA LYS A 328 -27.14 -2.20 -22.55
C LYS A 328 -28.40 -1.61 -23.18
N GLU A 329 -28.49 -1.73 -24.50
CA GLU A 329 -29.67 -1.31 -25.26
C GLU A 329 -30.95 -1.91 -24.65
N GLY A 330 -31.98 -1.06 -24.45
CA GLY A 330 -33.23 -1.45 -23.79
C GLY A 330 -33.22 -1.41 -22.26
N TYR A 331 -32.13 -0.95 -21.62
CA TYR A 331 -32.04 -0.71 -20.19
C TYR A 331 -31.75 0.76 -19.89
N ARG A 332 -32.30 1.30 -18.80
CA ARG A 332 -32.02 2.65 -18.31
C ARG A 332 -31.36 2.61 -16.95
N GLN A 333 -30.50 3.58 -16.67
CA GLN A 333 -29.82 3.70 -15.40
C GLN A 333 -30.76 4.30 -14.35
N ILE A 334 -31.01 3.55 -13.28
CA ILE A 334 -31.73 4.04 -12.09
C ILE A 334 -30.81 3.78 -10.90
N LYS A 335 -30.23 4.87 -10.35
CA LYS A 335 -29.14 4.79 -9.37
C LYS A 335 -27.97 3.96 -9.93
N GLU A 336 -27.47 2.97 -9.19
CA GLU A 336 -26.35 2.11 -9.60
C GLU A 336 -26.80 0.85 -10.39
N LYS A 337 -28.06 0.75 -10.83
CA LYS A 337 -28.57 -0.46 -11.54
C LYS A 337 -29.18 -0.12 -12.88
N CYS A 338 -28.91 -0.97 -13.88
CA CYS A 338 -29.59 -0.93 -15.18
C CYS A 338 -30.88 -1.73 -15.10
N VAL A 339 -32.01 -1.04 -15.24
CA VAL A 339 -33.36 -1.63 -15.20
C VAL A 339 -33.91 -1.66 -16.61
N LYS A 340 -34.53 -2.78 -17.01
CA LYS A 340 -35.14 -2.93 -18.33
C LYS A 340 -36.15 -1.80 -18.54
N VAL A 341 -36.06 -1.10 -19.65
CA VAL A 341 -37.02 -0.05 -20.02
C VAL A 341 -38.33 -0.74 -20.33
N ASP A 342 -39.32 -0.51 -19.48
CA ASP A 342 -40.69 -0.84 -19.81
C ASP A 342 -41.20 0.20 -20.82
N LYS A 343 -41.11 -0.16 -22.10
CA LYS A 343 -41.57 0.65 -23.23
C LYS A 343 -43.09 0.89 -23.20
N CYS A 344 -43.82 0.24 -22.30
CA CYS A 344 -45.27 0.36 -22.13
C CYS A 344 -45.67 1.04 -20.81
N ALA A 345 -44.72 1.55 -20.03
CA ALA A 345 -45.03 2.22 -18.77
C ALA A 345 -45.81 3.55 -18.97
N PRO A 346 -46.67 3.94 -18.02
CA PRO A 346 -47.41 5.21 -18.07
C PRO A 346 -46.45 6.40 -18.19
N GLY A 347 -46.65 7.25 -19.21
CA GLY A 347 -45.81 8.41 -19.51
C GLY A 347 -44.58 8.13 -20.39
N ILE A 348 -44.34 6.88 -20.80
CA ILE A 348 -43.31 6.49 -21.79
C ILE A 348 -43.97 6.05 -23.11
N SER A 349 -45.07 5.31 -23.04
CA SER A 349 -45.84 4.89 -24.22
C SER A 349 -47.03 5.80 -24.48
N ASN A 350 -47.27 6.10 -25.75
CA ASN A 350 -48.46 6.85 -26.22
C ASN A 350 -49.58 5.93 -26.74
N CYS A 351 -49.46 4.61 -26.56
CA CYS A 351 -50.47 3.67 -27.05
C CYS A 351 -51.82 3.91 -26.33
N GLN A 352 -52.87 4.15 -27.11
CA GLN A 352 -54.20 4.40 -26.57
C GLN A 352 -54.84 3.17 -25.90
N GLN A 353 -54.62 1.97 -26.45
CA GLN A 353 -55.33 0.76 -26.02
C GLN A 353 -54.41 -0.39 -25.57
N VAL A 354 -53.59 -0.96 -26.46
CA VAL A 354 -52.73 -2.11 -26.11
C VAL A 354 -51.30 -1.80 -26.52
N CYS A 355 -50.36 -1.93 -25.58
CA CYS A 355 -48.93 -1.82 -25.83
C CYS A 355 -48.25 -3.16 -25.54
N LYS A 356 -47.47 -3.68 -26.50
CA LYS A 356 -46.59 -4.83 -26.30
C LYS A 356 -45.20 -4.49 -26.82
N ASP A 357 -44.20 -4.50 -25.93
CA ASP A 357 -42.80 -4.17 -26.22
C ASP A 357 -42.59 -2.83 -26.99
N GLY A 358 -43.48 -1.86 -26.77
CA GLY A 358 -43.45 -0.55 -27.43
C GLY A 358 -44.27 -0.46 -28.73
N ASN A 359 -44.86 -1.56 -29.20
CA ASN A 359 -45.78 -1.55 -30.34
C ASN A 359 -47.23 -1.39 -29.87
N CYS A 360 -47.91 -0.40 -30.44
CA CYS A 360 -49.32 -0.16 -30.20
C CYS A 360 -50.20 -1.01 -31.11
N SER A 361 -51.19 -1.66 -30.52
CA SER A 361 -52.26 -2.40 -31.20
C SER A 361 -53.61 -2.01 -30.63
N CYS A 362 -54.67 -2.19 -31.42
CA CYS A 362 -56.03 -1.92 -30.99
C CYS A 362 -56.74 -3.20 -30.56
N SER A 363 -57.65 -3.07 -29.61
CA SER A 363 -58.54 -4.16 -29.18
C SER A 363 -59.54 -4.47 -30.29
N THR A 364 -60.12 -5.68 -30.26
CA THR A 364 -61.14 -6.12 -31.22
C THR A 364 -62.28 -5.09 -31.32
N GLY A 365 -62.63 -4.68 -32.55
CA GLY A 365 -63.64 -3.64 -32.80
C GLY A 365 -63.09 -2.22 -32.97
N PHE A 366 -61.76 -2.06 -33.05
CA PHE A 366 -61.09 -0.79 -33.31
C PHE A 366 -60.03 -0.94 -34.42
N ILE A 367 -59.91 0.08 -35.28
CA ILE A 367 -58.86 0.19 -36.29
C ILE A 367 -57.78 1.17 -35.79
N LYS A 368 -56.53 0.82 -36.06
CA LYS A 368 -55.38 1.64 -35.73
C LYS A 368 -55.26 2.80 -36.71
N ASN A 369 -55.16 4.01 -36.18
CA ASN A 369 -55.03 5.22 -36.99
C ASN A 369 -53.62 5.35 -37.60
N GLU A 370 -53.50 6.21 -38.62
CA GLU A 370 -52.24 6.46 -39.34
C GLU A 370 -51.13 7.00 -38.42
N ASP A 371 -51.49 7.65 -37.32
CA ASP A 371 -50.53 8.15 -36.34
C ASP A 371 -49.75 7.03 -35.63
N GLY A 372 -50.20 5.78 -35.73
CA GLY A 372 -49.51 4.63 -35.17
C GLY A 372 -49.74 4.41 -33.67
N TYR A 373 -50.54 5.24 -33.00
CA TYR A 373 -50.72 5.22 -31.53
C TYR A 373 -52.19 5.23 -31.09
N THR A 374 -53.10 5.82 -31.88
CA THR A 374 -54.53 5.92 -31.55
C THR A 374 -55.37 4.85 -32.26
N CYS A 375 -56.54 4.58 -31.67
CA CYS A 375 -57.46 3.53 -32.09
C CYS A 375 -58.88 4.09 -32.17
N ASP A 376 -59.44 4.11 -33.37
CA ASP A 376 -60.82 4.51 -33.60
C ASP A 376 -61.74 3.31 -33.74
N PRO A 377 -62.97 3.38 -33.23
CA PRO A 377 -63.92 2.29 -33.36
C PRO A 377 -64.19 2.04 -34.85
N THR A 378 -64.27 0.77 -35.23
CA THR A 378 -64.90 0.39 -36.51
C THR A 378 -66.36 0.76 -36.41
N THR A 379 -66.72 1.99 -36.79
CA THR A 379 -68.10 2.45 -36.75
C THR A 379 -68.96 1.57 -37.65
N SER A 380 -69.96 0.94 -37.04
CA SER A 380 -71.30 0.92 -37.63
C SER A 380 -72.23 1.70 -36.68
N ASP A 381 -71.99 3.01 -36.62
CA ASP A 381 -72.91 3.96 -36.02
C ASP A 381 -74.20 3.99 -36.83
N SER A 382 -75.17 3.16 -36.44
CA SER A 382 -76.59 3.46 -36.68
C SER A 382 -77.58 2.68 -35.81
N GLU A 383 -77.19 1.67 -35.02
CA GLU A 383 -78.16 0.90 -34.19
C GLU A 383 -77.55 0.27 -32.92
N CYS A 384 -76.89 1.06 -32.07
CA CYS A 384 -76.41 0.59 -30.76
C CYS A 384 -77.17 1.34 -29.66
N SER A 385 -77.85 0.62 -28.75
CA SER A 385 -78.78 1.22 -27.78
C SER A 385 -78.19 1.38 -26.37
N LEU A 386 -76.96 0.89 -26.13
CA LEU A 386 -76.29 1.02 -24.83
C LEU A 386 -75.61 2.39 -24.66
N GLU A 387 -75.99 3.09 -23.59
CA GLU A 387 -75.23 4.25 -23.11
C GLU A 387 -73.95 3.79 -22.42
N CYS A 388 -72.82 3.89 -23.12
CA CYS A 388 -71.53 3.39 -22.65
C CYS A 388 -70.69 4.41 -21.86
N GLY A 389 -71.23 5.59 -21.55
CA GLY A 389 -70.51 6.67 -20.85
C GLY A 389 -69.33 7.18 -21.67
N LYS A 390 -68.10 7.12 -21.11
CA LYS A 390 -66.87 7.44 -21.86
C LYS A 390 -66.46 6.34 -22.86
N GLY A 391 -67.23 5.26 -22.99
CA GLY A 391 -66.98 4.12 -23.87
C GLY A 391 -67.71 4.20 -25.21
N SER A 392 -67.32 3.35 -26.16
CA SER A 392 -68.01 3.17 -27.43
C SER A 392 -68.87 1.89 -27.39
N CYS A 393 -70.08 1.97 -27.93
CA CYS A 393 -70.98 0.82 -28.07
C CYS A 393 -70.62 0.04 -29.35
N VAL A 394 -70.41 -1.26 -29.25
CA VAL A 394 -70.13 -2.14 -30.38
C VAL A 394 -71.15 -3.27 -30.40
N LYS A 395 -71.66 -3.59 -31.60
CA LYS A 395 -72.66 -4.64 -31.83
C LYS A 395 -71.97 -5.85 -32.46
N GLU A 396 -71.85 -6.95 -31.71
CA GLU A 396 -71.38 -8.25 -32.21
C GLU A 396 -72.59 -9.17 -32.39
N GLY A 397 -73.13 -9.23 -33.61
CA GLY A 397 -74.32 -10.01 -33.93
C GLY A 397 -75.59 -9.47 -33.25
N LYS A 398 -76.19 -10.24 -32.33
CA LYS A 398 -77.36 -9.82 -31.53
C LYS A 398 -77.00 -9.25 -30.14
N ASN A 399 -75.72 -9.28 -29.77
CA ASN A 399 -75.26 -8.80 -28.47
C ASN A 399 -74.62 -7.42 -28.63
N GLU A 400 -75.01 -6.48 -27.78
CA GLU A 400 -74.40 -5.16 -27.68
C GLU A 400 -73.46 -5.13 -26.46
N LYS A 401 -72.27 -4.54 -26.63
CA LYS A 401 -71.29 -4.43 -25.55
C LYS A 401 -70.58 -3.07 -25.61
N CYS A 402 -70.32 -2.49 -24.44
CA CYS A 402 -69.51 -1.29 -24.33
C CYS A 402 -68.01 -1.64 -24.23
N ILE A 403 -67.18 -0.90 -24.96
CA ILE A 403 -65.73 -1.03 -24.91
C ILE A 403 -65.13 0.33 -24.49
N CYS A 404 -64.24 0.29 -23.50
CA CYS A 404 -63.66 1.50 -22.92
C CYS A 404 -62.42 1.97 -23.72
N PRO A 405 -62.24 3.29 -23.94
CA PRO A 405 -61.27 3.81 -24.90
C PRO A 405 -59.84 3.89 -24.36
N GLN A 406 -59.63 3.70 -23.05
CA GLN A 406 -58.36 3.86 -22.34
C GLN A 406 -58.16 2.73 -21.35
N ILE A 407 -56.91 2.32 -21.12
CA ILE A 407 -56.54 1.25 -20.18
C ILE A 407 -56.94 1.59 -18.73
N SER A 408 -56.93 2.88 -18.37
CA SER A 408 -57.33 3.39 -17.05
C SER A 408 -58.85 3.47 -16.85
N HIS A 409 -59.66 3.13 -17.85
CA HIS A 409 -61.11 3.11 -17.72
C HIS A 409 -61.60 1.69 -17.40
N VAL A 410 -62.33 1.54 -16.30
CA VAL A 410 -62.89 0.25 -15.86
C VAL A 410 -64.35 0.16 -16.28
N TYR A 411 -64.73 -0.99 -16.86
CA TYR A 411 -66.13 -1.27 -17.16
C TYR A 411 -66.89 -1.68 -15.90
N LYS A 412 -67.77 -0.81 -15.42
CA LYS A 412 -68.55 -1.03 -14.19
C LYS A 412 -69.98 -0.52 -14.41
N ASN A 413 -70.98 -1.30 -13.98
CA ASN A 413 -72.40 -0.96 -14.15
C ASN A 413 -72.80 -0.53 -15.58
N LYS A 414 -72.39 -1.32 -16.58
CA LYS A 414 -72.71 -1.10 -18.01
C LYS A 414 -72.16 0.20 -18.62
N THR A 415 -71.26 0.91 -17.94
CA THR A 415 -70.61 2.13 -18.45
C THR A 415 -69.11 2.07 -18.24
N CYS A 416 -68.36 2.80 -19.07
CA CYS A 416 -66.92 2.99 -18.90
C CYS A 416 -66.67 4.22 -18.01
N ILE A 417 -66.08 3.98 -16.85
CA ILE A 417 -65.76 5.01 -15.86
C ILE A 417 -64.23 5.06 -15.76
N GLY A 418 -63.64 6.26 -15.70
CA GLY A 418 -62.19 6.39 -15.47
C GLY A 418 -61.82 6.13 -14.02
N GLU A 419 -60.64 5.55 -13.80
CA GLU A 419 -60.01 5.52 -12.46
C GLU A 419 -59.79 6.92 -11.89
#